data_AF-A0A2T6CHF7-F1
#
_entry.id   AF-A0A2T6CHF7-F1
#
_cell.length_a   1.000
_cell.length_b   1.000
_cell.length_c   1.000
_cell.angle_alpha   90.00
_cell.angle_beta   90.00
_cell.angle_gamma   90.00
#
_symmetry.space_group_name_H-M   'P 1'
#
loop_
_entity.id
_entity.type
_entity.pdbx_description
1 polymer ?
#
loop_
_entity_poly.entity_id
_entity_poly.type
_entity_poly.pdbx_seq_one_letter_code
_entity_poly.pdbx_strand_id
1 'polypeptide(L)' 'MTEIQGRAGKGVVQIALRVPQDLRDEIKAEAGVMGRSMNTHILITLREAVRNESAEA' A
#
# COMPACT_ATOMS: atom_id res chain seq x y z
N MET A 1 -19.77 4.75 -5.61
CA MET A 1 -18.39 4.26 -5.47
C MET A 1 -17.91 3.88 -6.86
N THR A 2 -16.96 4.62 -7.43
CA THR A 2 -16.44 4.31 -8.77
C THR A 2 -15.21 3.44 -8.59
N GLU A 3 -15.36 2.12 -8.75
CA GLU A 3 -14.23 1.19 -8.76
C GLU A 3 -13.50 1.29 -10.10
N ILE A 4 -12.41 2.06 -10.13
CA ILE A 4 -11.48 2.05 -11.25
C ILE A 4 -10.58 0.83 -11.06
N GLN A 5 -10.97 -0.31 -11.62
CA GLN A 5 -10.15 -1.53 -11.60
C GLN A 5 -8.98 -1.37 -12.58
N GLY A 6 -7.78 -1.13 -12.05
CA GLY A 6 -6.54 -1.18 -12.82
C GLY A 6 -6.23 -2.62 -13.23
N ARG A 7 -5.87 -2.84 -14.51
CA ARG A 7 -5.47 -4.17 -15.03
C ARG A 7 -4.20 -4.65 -14.31
N ALA A 8 -4.34 -5.48 -13.28
CA ALA A 8 -3.21 -6.12 -12.62
C ALA A 8 -2.58 -7.17 -13.54
N GLY A 9 -1.25 -7.26 -13.56
CA GLY A 9 -0.51 -8.28 -14.30
C GLY A 9 -0.75 -9.70 -13.76
N LYS A 10 -0.41 -10.72 -14.55
CA LYS A 10 -0.57 -12.14 -14.20
C LYS A 10 0.09 -12.43 -12.83
N GLY A 11 -0.65 -13.01 -11.89
CA GLY A 11 -0.14 -13.41 -10.57
C GLY A 11 -0.26 -12.36 -9.45
N VAL A 12 -0.94 -11.23 -9.69
CA VAL A 12 -1.22 -10.22 -8.65
C VAL A 12 -2.68 -10.30 -8.21
N VAL A 13 -2.92 -10.38 -6.90
CA VAL A 13 -4.26 -10.34 -6.30
C VAL A 13 -4.59 -8.93 -5.84
N GLN A 14 -5.78 -8.45 -6.14
CA GLN A 14 -6.29 -7.18 -5.63
C GLN A 14 -6.93 -7.39 -4.24
N ILE A 15 -6.56 -6.55 -3.28
CA ILE A 15 -7.12 -6.56 -1.93
C ILE A 15 -7.73 -5.18 -1.66
N ALA A 16 -8.95 -5.16 -1.12
CA ALA A 16 -9.58 -3.95 -0.61
C ALA A 16 -9.26 -3.82 0.89
N LEU A 17 -8.55 -2.76 1.27
CA LEU A 17 -8.21 -2.49 2.67
C LEU A 17 -9.13 -1.38 3.22
N ARG A 18 -9.74 -1.64 4.38
CA ARG A 18 -10.43 -0.62 5.16
C ARG A 18 -9.45 -0.05 6.18
N VAL A 19 -9.19 1.23 6.11
CA VAL A 19 -8.32 1.97 7.04
C VAL A 19 -9.03 3.23 7.52
N PRO A 20 -8.61 3.78 8.68
CA PRO A 20 -8.96 5.14 9.07
C PRO A 20 -8.63 6.16 7.96
N GLN A 21 -9.47 7.19 7.83
CA GLN A 21 -9.34 8.17 6.75
C GLN A 21 -8.07 9.02 6.88
N ASP A 22 -7.75 9.45 8.09
CA ASP A 22 -6.52 10.15 8.47
C ASP A 22 -5.29 9.35 8.06
N LEU A 23 -5.25 8.06 8.36
CA LEU A 23 -4.15 7.18 7.95
C LEU A 23 -4.00 7.10 6.42
N ARG A 24 -5.12 6.99 5.69
CA ARG A 24 -5.09 7.01 4.22
C ARG A 24 -4.49 8.32 3.68
N ASP A 25 -4.88 9.44 4.27
CA ASP A 25 -4.45 10.76 3.82
C ASP A 25 -2.96 11.00 4.13
N GLU A 26 -2.48 10.51 5.27
CA GLU A 26 -1.06 10.49 5.64
C GLU A 26 -0.23 9.66 4.64
N ILE A 27 -0.63 8.40 4.38
CA ILE A 27 0.04 7.52 3.41
C ILE A 27 0.10 8.18 2.02
N LYS A 28 -0.97 8.88 1.61
CA LYS A 28 -1.00 9.59 0.33
C LYS A 28 -0.02 10.77 0.32
N ALA A 29 0.05 11.54 1.40
CA ALA A 29 0.97 12.66 1.52
C ALA A 29 2.43 12.20 1.44
N GLU A 30 2.80 11.17 2.20
CA GLU A 30 4.14 10.56 2.17
C GLU A 30 4.51 10.04 0.79
N ALA A 31 3.62 9.28 0.16
CA ALA A 31 3.84 8.77 -1.19
C ALA A 31 4.08 9.91 -2.19
N GLY A 32 3.34 11.02 -2.06
CA GLY A 32 3.50 12.22 -2.85
C GLY A 32 4.87 12.87 -2.67
N VAL A 33 5.34 13.03 -1.43
CA VAL A 33 6.68 13.57 -1.10
C VAL A 33 7.79 12.71 -1.72
N MET A 34 7.63 11.40 -1.72
CA MET A 34 8.61 10.46 -2.26
C MET A 34 8.52 10.25 -3.78
N GLY A 35 7.57 10.90 -4.47
CA GLY A 35 7.35 10.73 -5.90
C GLY A 35 6.89 9.31 -6.29
N ARG A 36 6.17 8.63 -5.40
CA ARG A 36 5.70 7.25 -5.60
C ARG A 36 4.17 7.18 -5.68
N SER A 37 3.66 6.12 -6.30
CA SER A 37 2.23 5.81 -6.20
C SER A 37 1.90 5.34 -4.78
N MET A 38 0.67 5.60 -4.34
CA MET A 38 0.18 5.13 -3.04
C MET A 38 0.30 3.61 -2.90
N ASN A 39 0.01 2.85 -3.96
CA ASN A 39 0.15 1.39 -3.97
C ASN A 39 1.61 0.94 -3.80
N THR A 40 2.55 1.61 -4.46
CA THR A 40 3.99 1.33 -4.33
C THR A 40 4.45 1.59 -2.89
N HIS A 41 4.03 2.70 -2.30
CA HIS A 41 4.37 3.06 -0.93
C HIS A 41 3.86 2.01 0.06
N ILE A 42 2.57 1.69 0.00
CA ILE A 42 1.93 0.65 0.83
C ILE A 42 2.67 -0.69 0.71
N LEU A 43 3.01 -1.13 -0.51
CA LEU A 43 3.67 -2.41 -0.72
C LEU A 43 5.08 -2.47 -0.11
N ILE A 44 5.84 -1.36 -0.17
CA ILE A 44 7.17 -1.28 0.45
C ILE A 44 7.04 -1.35 1.97
N THR A 45 6.16 -0.53 2.56
CA THR A 45 5.93 -0.50 4.00
C THR A 45 5.51 -1.86 4.53
N LEU A 46 4.57 -2.54 3.86
CA LEU A 46 4.14 -3.89 4.26
C LEU A 46 5.28 -4.93 4.16
N ARG A 47 6.12 -4.85 3.13
CA ARG A 47 7.28 -5.75 2.99
C ARG A 47 8.31 -5.54 4.10
N GLU A 48 8.55 -4.29 4.47
CA GLU A 48 9.46 -3.93 5.56
C GLU A 48 8.92 -4.42 6.91
N ALA A 49 7.63 -4.21 7.18
CA ALA A 49 6.98 -4.69 8.39
C ALA A 49 7.08 -6.22 8.54
N VAL A 50 6.73 -6.98 7.49
CA VAL A 50 6.81 -8.45 7.51
C VAL A 50 8.24 -8.95 7.69
N ARG A 51 9.22 -8.29 7.07
CA ARG A 51 10.64 -8.65 7.23
C ARG A 51 11.13 -8.43 8.65
N ASN A 52 10.73 -7.34 9.29
CA ASN A 52 11.13 -7.03 10.65
C ASN A 52 10.50 -8.04 11.65
N GLU A 53 9.21 -8.36 11.50
CA GLU A 53 8.57 -9.39 12.33
C GLU A 53 9.23 -10.77 12.20
N SER A 54 9.70 -11.11 11.00
CA SER A 54 10.36 -12.41 10.75
C SER A 54 11.82 -12.45 11.21
N ALA A 55 12.44 -11.30 11.52
CA ALA A 55 13.80 -11.21 12.05
C ALA A 55 13.85 -11.27 13.59
N GLU A 56 12.72 -11.02 14.24
CA GLU A 56 12.54 -11.01 15.70
C GLU A 56 11.91 -12.31 16.24
N ALA A 57 11.56 -13.26 15.36
CA ALA A 57 10.96 -14.57 15.68
C ALA A 57 11.95 -15.73 15.53
#